data_AF-A0A6A5U9A5-F1
#
_entry.id   AF-A0A6A5U9A5-F1
#
_cell.length_a   1.000
_cell.length_b   1.000
_cell.length_c   1.000
_cell.angle_alpha   90.00
_cell.angle_beta   90.00
_cell.angle_gamma   90.00
#
_symmetry.space_group_name_H-M   'P 1'
#
loop_
_entity.id
_entity.type
_entity.pdbx_description
1 polymer ?
#
loop_
_entity_poly.entity_id
_entity_poly.type
_entity_poly.pdbx_seq_one_letter_code
_entity_poly.pdbx_strand_id
1 'polypeptide(L)'
;MAAFGRRGCLIKDLQVDKFCDLVAEVVKTFYSHDTMDIYVTDYTENKDLFLYTDPDDPDVTENFGYPTAKNWRGPYGQITIMVHLWEPHASFTRLNINEGDIVFLQNVRPKMSQDGKLEAAIHQDRQYPEKICVMKCRDPRQLAGLQQRKLAWEEAQKHKKTGDDQNLPKKASAKASAKRKEKREQQRLQKELDQRELEEKVQASMQKQKQKEDTRAGLNLHVRAGFPDMNRISTIQEIVRNPYRHTTSEEGLPVKLPFINCKYKSHMRVVDMWPATLSDFAQSKGDPKFNPNVSDKDRRDGSHRYEWNFALLVEDAKSPAKSADERITLTFGNLQAQNLLKMDACNLKRDRTKLKELEEKLFILWGNLWERKVALWEEDRTKLPLPSDDPRLQLRNKPFECVIEEYGEPVGRGGEPEYWIRRFSTFNTTIMG
;
A
#
# COMPACT_ATOMS: atom_id res chain seq x y z
N MET A 1 -16.23 20.90 -29.08
CA MET A 1 -17.31 20.01 -28.57
C MET A 1 -16.66 18.74 -28.05
N ALA A 2 -16.73 18.48 -26.74
CA ALA A 2 -16.04 17.36 -26.12
C ALA A 2 -16.66 16.03 -26.57
N ALA A 3 -15.83 15.12 -27.07
CA ALA A 3 -16.23 13.78 -27.49
C ALA A 3 -16.50 12.91 -26.26
N PHE A 4 -17.65 13.13 -25.64
CA PHE A 4 -18.21 12.21 -24.67
C PHE A 4 -18.81 11.00 -25.40
N GLY A 5 -18.79 9.82 -24.80
CA GLY A 5 -19.65 8.71 -25.23
C GLY A 5 -21.13 9.13 -25.14
N ARG A 6 -22.06 8.27 -25.59
CA ARG A 6 -23.51 8.60 -25.68
C ARG A 6 -24.17 9.13 -24.39
N ARG A 7 -23.52 9.06 -23.22
CA ARG A 7 -24.05 9.50 -21.91
C ARG A 7 -23.11 10.43 -21.12
N GLY A 8 -22.05 10.97 -21.73
CA GLY A 8 -21.13 11.83 -20.98
C GLY A 8 -21.72 13.21 -20.69
N CYS A 9 -21.35 13.75 -19.54
CA CYS A 9 -21.88 14.99 -18.98
C CYS A 9 -20.77 15.81 -18.31
N LEU A 10 -21.01 17.10 -18.11
CA LEU A 10 -20.19 17.98 -17.25
C LEU A 10 -20.84 18.13 -15.88
N ILE A 11 -20.06 18.48 -14.87
CA ILE A 11 -20.56 18.62 -13.48
C ILE A 11 -21.65 19.70 -13.39
N LYS A 12 -21.51 20.81 -14.13
CA LYS A 12 -22.54 21.87 -14.24
C LYS A 12 -23.89 21.40 -14.81
N ASP A 13 -23.90 20.31 -15.57
CA ASP A 13 -25.07 19.82 -16.30
C ASP A 13 -25.69 18.57 -15.64
N LEU A 14 -25.21 18.20 -14.45
CA LEU A 14 -25.71 17.06 -13.69
C LEU A 14 -27.19 17.22 -13.30
N GLN A 15 -27.94 16.13 -13.46
CA GLN A 15 -29.34 16.05 -13.08
C GLN A 15 -29.51 14.91 -12.08
N VAL A 16 -30.23 15.19 -10.98
CA VAL A 16 -30.55 14.19 -9.95
C VAL A 16 -31.23 12.97 -10.59
N ASP A 17 -30.79 11.78 -10.17
CA ASP A 17 -31.28 10.47 -10.63
C ASP A 17 -31.11 10.17 -12.13
N LYS A 18 -30.40 11.00 -12.89
CA LYS A 18 -30.05 10.73 -14.28
C LYS A 18 -28.62 10.21 -14.39
N PHE A 19 -28.49 8.92 -14.71
CA PHE A 19 -27.19 8.29 -14.89
C PHE A 19 -26.39 8.91 -16.03
N CYS A 20 -25.12 9.21 -15.77
CA CYS A 20 -24.21 9.82 -16.74
C CYS A 20 -22.78 9.30 -16.59
N ASP A 21 -21.93 9.62 -17.56
CA ASP A 21 -20.48 9.39 -17.48
C ASP A 21 -19.75 10.72 -17.28
N LEU A 22 -18.69 10.74 -16.47
CA LEU A 22 -17.93 11.95 -16.14
C LEU A 22 -16.44 11.77 -16.42
N VAL A 23 -15.79 12.86 -16.83
CA VAL A 23 -14.33 12.97 -16.85
C VAL A 23 -13.94 14.08 -15.89
N ALA A 24 -13.18 13.74 -14.86
CA ALA A 24 -12.87 14.66 -13.77
C ALA A 24 -11.48 14.39 -13.17
N GLU A 25 -10.86 15.42 -12.61
CA GLU A 25 -9.63 15.33 -11.82
C GLU A 25 -9.99 14.99 -10.36
N VAL A 26 -9.28 14.03 -9.78
CA VAL A 26 -9.45 13.65 -8.38
C VAL A 26 -8.75 14.69 -7.50
N VAL A 27 -9.53 15.46 -6.75
CA VAL A 27 -9.01 16.49 -5.85
C VAL A 27 -8.63 15.88 -4.50
N LYS A 28 -9.47 14.99 -3.99
CA LYS A 28 -9.29 14.41 -2.67
C LYS A 28 -9.92 13.03 -2.58
N THR A 29 -9.33 12.17 -1.76
CA THR A 29 -9.90 10.85 -1.47
C THR A 29 -10.14 10.67 0.02
N PHE A 30 -11.21 9.95 0.36
CA PHE A 30 -11.53 9.53 1.72
C PHE A 30 -12.03 8.10 1.70
N TYR A 31 -11.57 7.26 2.61
CA TYR A 31 -11.89 5.84 2.63
C TYR A 31 -12.54 5.45 3.96
N SER A 32 -13.58 4.64 3.87
CA SER A 32 -14.26 3.96 4.97
C SER A 32 -14.22 2.44 4.73
N HIS A 33 -14.60 1.62 5.71
CA HIS A 33 -14.44 0.16 5.66
C HIS A 33 -14.82 -0.49 4.31
N ASP A 34 -16.03 -0.25 3.81
CA ASP A 34 -16.57 -0.93 2.60
C ASP A 34 -16.91 0.05 1.46
N THR A 35 -16.56 1.33 1.63
CA THR A 35 -16.93 2.40 0.69
C THR A 35 -15.84 3.45 0.61
N MET A 36 -15.74 4.14 -0.53
CA MET A 36 -14.76 5.19 -0.72
C MET A 36 -15.44 6.44 -1.27
N ASP A 37 -15.16 7.59 -0.68
CA ASP A 37 -15.58 8.88 -1.21
C ASP A 37 -14.43 9.51 -2.00
N ILE A 38 -14.70 9.88 -3.25
CA ILE A 38 -13.77 10.68 -4.05
C ILE A 38 -14.38 12.04 -4.33
N TYR A 39 -13.58 13.08 -4.15
CA TYR A 39 -13.94 14.45 -4.50
C TYR A 39 -13.31 14.76 -5.85
N VAL A 40 -14.15 15.07 -6.83
CA VAL A 40 -13.69 15.25 -8.21
C VAL A 40 -14.21 16.56 -8.79
N THR A 41 -13.45 17.13 -9.73
CA THR A 41 -13.81 18.36 -10.42
C THR A 41 -13.52 18.25 -11.92
N ASP A 42 -14.37 18.83 -12.75
CA ASP A 42 -14.11 19.08 -14.15
C ASP A 42 -13.92 20.58 -14.44
N TYR A 43 -13.78 21.37 -13.37
CA TYR A 43 -13.68 22.82 -13.32
C TYR A 43 -14.91 23.59 -13.82
N THR A 44 -16.08 22.95 -13.84
CA THR A 44 -17.37 23.64 -14.12
C THR A 44 -18.15 23.91 -12.83
N GLU A 45 -18.85 25.04 -12.79
CA GLU A 45 -19.61 25.48 -11.60
C GLU A 45 -21.04 24.94 -11.60
N ASN A 46 -21.47 24.43 -10.45
CA ASN A 46 -22.83 23.99 -10.20
C ASN A 46 -23.29 24.48 -8.82
N LYS A 47 -24.33 25.32 -8.78
CA LYS A 47 -24.83 25.98 -7.57
C LYS A 47 -25.40 25.02 -6.52
N ASP A 48 -25.69 23.78 -6.89
CA ASP A 48 -26.19 22.77 -5.96
C ASP A 48 -25.06 22.06 -5.22
N LEU A 49 -23.79 22.23 -5.62
CA LEU A 49 -22.64 21.63 -4.93
C LEU A 49 -22.30 22.32 -3.61
N PHE A 50 -21.46 21.67 -2.81
CA PHE A 50 -20.89 22.29 -1.63
C PHE A 50 -19.97 23.46 -2.00
N LEU A 51 -20.08 24.58 -1.29
CA LEU A 51 -19.23 25.75 -1.50
C LEU A 51 -17.95 25.62 -0.69
N TYR A 52 -16.82 25.42 -1.37
CA TYR A 52 -15.50 25.45 -0.75
C TYR A 52 -14.94 26.88 -0.81
N THR A 53 -15.02 27.62 0.30
CA THR A 53 -14.55 29.02 0.38
C THR A 53 -13.03 29.12 0.42
N ASP A 54 -12.44 30.11 -0.28
CA ASP A 54 -11.03 30.46 -0.14
C ASP A 54 -10.81 31.09 1.26
N PRO A 55 -9.92 30.55 2.11
CA PRO A 55 -9.64 31.13 3.43
C PRO A 55 -9.12 32.57 3.40
N ASP A 56 -8.58 33.02 2.26
CA ASP A 56 -8.01 34.35 2.07
C ASP A 56 -9.03 35.38 1.53
N ASP A 57 -10.29 34.99 1.34
CA ASP A 57 -11.35 35.88 0.84
C ASP A 57 -11.88 36.81 1.96
N PRO A 58 -11.74 38.14 1.82
CA PRO A 58 -12.09 39.12 2.86
C PRO A 58 -13.60 39.22 3.13
N ASP A 59 -14.45 38.79 2.20
CA ASP A 59 -15.92 38.83 2.35
C ASP A 59 -16.46 37.68 3.22
N VAL A 60 -15.62 36.72 3.62
CA VAL A 60 -15.99 35.63 4.53
C VAL A 60 -15.90 36.09 6.00
N THR A 61 -16.45 37.28 6.26
CA THR A 61 -16.68 37.77 7.61
C THR A 61 -18.13 37.49 7.99
N GLU A 62 -18.31 36.62 8.99
CA GLU A 62 -19.55 36.51 9.76
C GLU A 62 -20.80 36.03 9.01
N ASN A 63 -20.86 34.77 8.57
CA ASN A 63 -22.08 33.94 8.72
C ASN A 63 -21.92 32.53 8.13
N PHE A 64 -22.67 31.60 8.72
CA PHE A 64 -22.84 30.17 8.38
C PHE A 64 -21.79 29.21 8.94
N GLY A 65 -22.14 28.60 10.07
CA GLY A 65 -21.39 27.58 10.80
C GLY A 65 -21.25 26.23 10.09
N TYR A 66 -20.75 26.22 8.85
CA TYR A 66 -20.36 25.00 8.16
C TYR A 66 -18.86 24.74 8.38
N PRO A 67 -18.45 23.47 8.56
CA PRO A 67 -17.04 23.13 8.70
C PRO A 67 -16.33 23.50 7.40
N THR A 68 -15.58 24.61 7.42
CA THR A 68 -14.53 24.83 6.43
C THR A 68 -13.70 23.56 6.40
N ALA A 69 -13.62 22.90 5.25
CA ALA A 69 -12.85 21.67 5.11
C ALA A 69 -11.40 22.02 5.43
N LYS A 70 -10.99 21.79 6.69
CA LYS A 70 -9.80 22.38 7.33
C LYS A 70 -8.46 22.07 6.65
N ASN A 71 -8.46 21.26 5.59
CA ASN A 71 -7.33 20.85 4.77
C ASN A 71 -7.64 20.89 3.26
N TRP A 72 -8.64 21.66 2.81
CA TRP A 72 -8.96 21.84 1.40
C TRP A 72 -8.05 22.92 0.81
N ARG A 73 -7.18 22.55 -0.14
CA ARG A 73 -6.23 23.48 -0.79
C ARG A 73 -6.75 24.03 -2.13
N GLY A 74 -8.03 23.80 -2.39
CA GLY A 74 -8.67 24.08 -3.66
C GLY A 74 -8.91 22.82 -4.50
N PRO A 75 -9.65 22.98 -5.61
CA PRO A 75 -10.14 24.26 -6.11
C PRO A 75 -11.34 24.79 -5.30
N TYR A 76 -11.41 26.11 -5.14
CA TYR A 76 -12.45 26.81 -4.37
C TYR A 76 -13.68 27.11 -5.25
N GLY A 77 -14.83 27.30 -4.61
CA GLY A 77 -16.14 27.47 -5.24
C GLY A 77 -16.99 26.21 -5.22
N GLN A 78 -18.12 26.27 -5.91
CA GLN A 78 -19.06 25.16 -6.07
C GLN A 78 -18.75 24.38 -7.37
N ILE A 79 -17.55 23.79 -7.42
CA ILE A 79 -17.03 23.13 -8.63
C ILE A 79 -16.56 21.68 -8.38
N THR A 80 -16.65 21.22 -7.14
CA THR A 80 -16.19 19.89 -6.73
C THR A 80 -17.36 19.08 -6.21
N ILE A 81 -17.56 17.89 -6.79
CA ILE A 81 -18.60 16.94 -6.37
C ILE A 81 -17.98 15.78 -5.59
N MET A 82 -18.68 15.33 -4.55
CA MET A 82 -18.36 14.08 -3.85
C MET A 82 -19.06 12.92 -4.55
N VAL A 83 -18.30 11.88 -4.90
CA VAL A 83 -18.80 10.64 -5.49
C VAL A 83 -18.54 9.50 -4.52
N HIS A 84 -19.61 8.91 -4.00
CA HIS A 84 -19.58 7.78 -3.09
C HIS A 84 -19.50 6.45 -3.87
N LEU A 85 -18.42 5.72 -3.68
CA LEU A 85 -18.13 4.46 -4.37
C LEU A 85 -18.45 3.28 -3.44
N TRP A 86 -19.29 2.37 -3.93
CA TRP A 86 -19.49 1.05 -3.33
C TRP A 86 -18.56 0.02 -3.97
N GLU A 87 -18.40 -1.12 -3.33
CA GLU A 87 -17.71 -2.27 -3.93
C GLU A 87 -18.35 -2.68 -5.28
N PRO A 88 -17.57 -3.16 -6.27
CA PRO A 88 -16.11 -3.34 -6.27
C PRO A 88 -15.30 -2.06 -6.54
N HIS A 89 -15.98 -0.93 -6.81
CA HIS A 89 -15.34 0.31 -7.26
C HIS A 89 -14.47 0.93 -6.17
N ALA A 90 -14.93 0.88 -4.91
CA ALA A 90 -14.17 1.37 -3.77
C ALA A 90 -12.78 0.71 -3.66
N SER A 91 -12.74 -0.63 -3.63
CA SER A 91 -11.48 -1.38 -3.58
C SER A 91 -10.60 -1.13 -4.81
N PHE A 92 -11.18 -1.07 -6.01
CA PHE A 92 -10.41 -0.77 -7.22
C PHE A 92 -9.78 0.62 -7.17
N THR A 93 -10.57 1.65 -6.86
CA THR A 93 -10.12 3.04 -6.84
C THR A 93 -9.03 3.24 -5.79
N ARG A 94 -9.17 2.63 -4.60
CA ARG A 94 -8.17 2.68 -3.52
C ARG A 94 -6.78 2.22 -3.97
N LEU A 95 -6.71 1.22 -4.84
CA LEU A 95 -5.44 0.61 -5.27
C LEU A 95 -4.85 1.26 -6.53
N ASN A 96 -5.67 1.92 -7.35
CA ASN A 96 -5.28 2.30 -8.71
C ASN A 96 -5.35 3.80 -9.00
N ILE A 97 -6.02 4.60 -8.17
CA ILE A 97 -6.29 6.02 -8.40
C ILE A 97 -5.75 6.85 -7.24
N ASN A 98 -4.98 7.90 -7.56
CA ASN A 98 -4.44 8.87 -6.61
C ASN A 98 -5.05 10.25 -6.80
N GLU A 99 -4.87 11.12 -5.81
CA GLU A 99 -5.16 12.55 -5.95
C GLU A 99 -4.31 13.16 -7.09
N GLY A 100 -4.93 13.99 -7.92
CA GLY A 100 -4.38 14.55 -9.14
C GLY A 100 -4.57 13.69 -10.41
N ASP A 101 -4.97 12.42 -10.28
CA ASP A 101 -5.30 11.61 -11.46
C ASP A 101 -6.56 12.13 -12.14
N ILE A 102 -6.58 12.10 -13.48
CA ILE A 102 -7.79 12.34 -14.26
C ILE A 102 -8.48 11.00 -14.51
N VAL A 103 -9.73 10.90 -14.06
CA VAL A 103 -10.52 9.67 -14.12
C VAL A 103 -11.70 9.81 -15.08
N PHE A 104 -12.08 8.68 -15.64
CA PHE A 104 -13.35 8.48 -16.32
C PHE A 104 -14.25 7.61 -15.43
N LEU A 105 -15.39 8.18 -15.05
CA LEU A 105 -16.39 7.55 -14.21
C LEU A 105 -17.60 7.18 -15.08
N GLN A 106 -17.98 5.92 -15.07
CA GLN A 106 -19.12 5.42 -15.83
C GLN A 106 -20.33 5.20 -14.92
N ASN A 107 -21.52 5.45 -15.47
CA ASN A 107 -22.79 5.16 -14.81
C ASN A 107 -22.90 5.80 -13.41
N VAL A 108 -22.44 7.05 -13.30
CA VAL A 108 -22.54 7.86 -12.09
C VAL A 108 -24.00 8.22 -11.87
N ARG A 109 -24.50 8.03 -10.64
CA ARG A 109 -25.85 8.45 -10.23
C ARG A 109 -25.77 9.71 -9.35
N PRO A 110 -26.10 10.90 -9.88
CA PRO A 110 -26.24 12.10 -9.07
C PRO A 110 -27.44 11.96 -8.12
N LYS A 111 -27.30 12.45 -6.89
CA LYS A 111 -28.34 12.47 -5.86
C LYS A 111 -28.18 13.72 -4.99
N MET A 112 -29.21 14.04 -4.20
CA MET A 112 -29.12 15.08 -3.17
C MET A 112 -28.73 14.45 -1.83
N SER A 113 -27.79 15.08 -1.13
CA SER A 113 -27.43 14.76 0.25
C SER A 113 -28.53 15.20 1.22
N GLN A 114 -28.42 14.79 2.48
CA GLN A 114 -29.33 15.22 3.55
C GLN A 114 -29.33 16.74 3.76
N ASP A 115 -28.19 17.39 3.48
CA ASP A 115 -28.01 18.84 3.58
C ASP A 115 -28.47 19.59 2.32
N GLY A 116 -29.14 18.91 1.39
CA GLY A 116 -29.62 19.51 0.15
C GLY A 116 -28.50 19.92 -0.79
N LYS A 117 -27.36 19.20 -0.76
CA LYS A 117 -26.24 19.41 -1.70
C LYS A 117 -26.16 18.28 -2.71
N LEU A 118 -25.79 18.61 -3.94
CA LEU A 118 -25.59 17.64 -4.99
C LEU A 118 -24.34 16.80 -4.70
N GLU A 119 -24.53 15.49 -4.68
CA GLU A 119 -23.50 14.47 -4.56
C GLU A 119 -23.77 13.37 -5.60
N ALA A 120 -22.92 12.36 -5.68
CA ALA A 120 -23.15 11.24 -6.58
C ALA A 120 -22.76 9.91 -5.95
N ALA A 121 -23.21 8.81 -6.55
CA ALA A 121 -22.79 7.47 -6.16
C ALA A 121 -22.55 6.56 -7.37
N ILE A 122 -21.66 5.59 -7.19
CA ILE A 122 -21.46 4.47 -8.11
C ILE A 122 -21.63 3.19 -7.31
N HIS A 123 -22.65 2.42 -7.68
CA HIS A 123 -22.99 1.15 -7.03
C HIS A 123 -22.45 -0.05 -7.82
N GLN A 124 -22.36 -1.21 -7.16
CA GLN A 124 -22.17 -2.48 -7.84
C GLN A 124 -23.22 -2.68 -8.93
N ASP A 125 -22.78 -3.16 -10.10
CA ASP A 125 -23.70 -3.56 -11.15
C ASP A 125 -24.36 -4.90 -10.78
N ARG A 126 -25.70 -4.96 -10.85
CA ARG A 126 -26.47 -6.16 -10.48
C ARG A 126 -26.31 -7.31 -11.48
N GLN A 127 -26.05 -6.99 -12.75
CA GLN A 127 -25.89 -7.98 -13.82
C GLN A 127 -24.43 -8.39 -13.99
N TYR A 128 -23.51 -7.46 -13.78
CA TYR A 128 -22.06 -7.69 -13.91
C TYR A 128 -21.32 -7.25 -12.63
N PRO A 129 -21.41 -8.01 -11.51
CA PRO A 129 -20.87 -7.60 -10.21
C PRO A 129 -19.37 -7.28 -10.19
N GLU A 130 -18.60 -7.83 -11.12
CA GLU A 130 -17.15 -7.63 -11.29
C GLU A 130 -16.79 -6.41 -12.16
N LYS A 131 -17.78 -5.76 -12.78
CA LYS A 131 -17.54 -4.63 -13.66
C LYS A 131 -17.10 -3.41 -12.86
N ILE A 132 -15.92 -2.90 -13.20
CA ILE A 132 -15.37 -1.67 -12.63
C ILE A 132 -15.79 -0.48 -13.50
N CYS A 133 -16.41 0.53 -12.88
CA CYS A 133 -16.90 1.73 -13.57
C CYS A 133 -16.00 2.96 -13.33
N VAL A 134 -14.85 2.78 -12.67
CA VAL A 134 -13.87 3.84 -12.40
C VAL A 134 -12.56 3.48 -13.11
N MET A 135 -12.05 4.36 -13.96
CA MET A 135 -10.81 4.12 -14.71
C MET A 135 -10.01 5.41 -14.85
N LYS A 136 -8.69 5.32 -15.04
CA LYS A 136 -7.90 6.48 -15.47
C LYS A 136 -8.32 6.88 -16.89
N CYS A 137 -8.57 8.17 -17.10
CA CYS A 137 -8.89 8.71 -18.41
C CYS A 137 -7.64 8.69 -19.31
N ARG A 138 -7.77 8.08 -20.49
CA ARG A 138 -6.68 8.00 -21.48
C ARG A 138 -7.01 8.66 -22.81
N ASP A 139 -8.26 9.07 -23.02
CA ASP A 139 -8.69 9.71 -24.27
C ASP A 139 -8.09 11.14 -24.35
N PRO A 140 -7.21 11.43 -25.34
CA PRO A 140 -6.58 12.73 -25.47
C PRO A 140 -7.58 13.90 -25.61
N ARG A 141 -8.75 13.66 -26.23
CA ARG A 141 -9.77 14.70 -26.44
C ARG A 141 -10.43 15.10 -25.13
N GLN A 142 -10.69 14.12 -24.27
CA GLN A 142 -11.29 14.33 -22.95
C GLN A 142 -10.30 15.00 -22.01
N LEU A 143 -9.04 14.55 -22.02
CA LEU A 143 -7.95 15.16 -21.26
C LEU A 143 -7.73 16.63 -21.66
N ALA A 144 -7.62 16.92 -22.97
CA ALA A 144 -7.45 18.29 -23.46
C ALA A 144 -8.64 19.19 -23.08
N GLY A 145 -9.87 18.67 -23.16
CA GLY A 145 -11.06 19.41 -22.77
C GLY A 145 -11.09 19.78 -21.29
N LEU A 146 -10.65 18.88 -20.40
CA LEU A 146 -10.54 19.17 -18.96
C LEU A 146 -9.41 20.16 -18.68
N GLN A 147 -8.24 19.98 -19.28
CA GLN A 147 -7.09 20.88 -19.11
C GLN A 147 -7.42 22.32 -19.54
N GLN A 148 -8.15 22.50 -20.65
CA GLN A 148 -8.62 23.82 -21.07
C GLN A 148 -9.50 24.51 -20.02
N ARG A 149 -10.43 23.76 -19.40
CA ARG A 149 -11.29 24.29 -18.34
C ARG A 149 -10.51 24.61 -17.06
N LYS A 150 -9.53 23.78 -16.70
CA LYS A 150 -8.62 24.02 -15.58
C LYS A 150 -7.87 25.34 -15.76
N LEU A 151 -7.25 25.55 -16.92
CA LEU A 151 -6.51 26.78 -17.23
C LEU A 151 -7.43 28.01 -17.17
N ALA A 152 -8.62 27.94 -17.78
CA ALA A 152 -9.59 29.04 -17.74
C ALA A 152 -10.03 29.37 -16.30
N TRP A 153 -10.21 28.35 -15.45
CA TRP A 153 -10.53 28.54 -14.04
C TRP A 153 -9.37 29.20 -13.29
N GLU A 154 -8.13 28.74 -13.48
CA GLU A 154 -6.94 29.33 -12.84
C GLU A 154 -6.73 30.80 -13.24
N GLU A 155 -6.96 31.15 -14.50
CA GLU A 155 -6.92 32.54 -14.98
C GLU A 155 -8.00 33.41 -14.32
N ALA A 156 -9.23 32.91 -14.23
CA ALA A 156 -10.32 33.62 -13.56
C ALA A 156 -10.04 33.87 -12.07
N GLN A 157 -9.38 32.93 -11.38
CA GLN A 157 -8.99 33.12 -9.97
C GLN A 157 -7.89 34.18 -9.80
N LYS A 158 -6.93 34.26 -10.74
CA LYS A 158 -5.90 35.31 -10.72
C LYS A 158 -6.50 36.70 -10.87
N HIS A 159 -7.46 36.85 -11.79
CA HIS A 159 -8.16 38.13 -11.99
C HIS A 159 -8.98 38.57 -10.76
N LYS A 160 -9.58 37.64 -10.01
CA LYS A 160 -10.28 37.95 -8.75
C LYS A 160 -9.33 38.49 -7.67
N LYS A 161 -8.12 37.94 -7.53
CA LYS A 161 -7.14 38.39 -6.51
C LYS A 161 -6.51 39.76 -6.83
N THR A 162 -6.55 40.22 -8.08
CA THR A 162 -6.01 41.53 -8.50
C THR A 162 -7.06 42.65 -8.57
N GLY A 163 -8.35 42.35 -8.38
CA GLY A 163 -9.46 43.26 -8.70
C GLY A 163 -10.00 44.12 -7.55
N ASP A 164 -9.52 43.99 -6.32
CA ASP A 164 -10.22 44.49 -5.13
C ASP A 164 -9.46 45.55 -4.30
N ASP A 165 -8.72 46.43 -4.99
CA ASP A 165 -8.19 47.66 -4.41
C ASP A 165 -9.04 48.86 -4.87
N GLN A 166 -10.19 49.10 -4.22
CA GLN A 166 -10.76 50.46 -4.04
C GLN A 166 -11.98 50.53 -3.08
N ASN A 167 -11.80 51.28 -1.97
CA ASN A 167 -12.78 51.94 -1.08
C ASN A 167 -13.67 51.06 -0.17
N LEU A 168 -13.89 51.27 1.14
CA LEU A 168 -13.66 52.35 2.14
C LEU A 168 -13.83 51.74 3.59
N PRO A 169 -13.49 52.45 4.70
CA PRO A 169 -12.97 51.86 5.94
C PRO A 169 -13.96 51.79 7.11
N LYS A 170 -13.75 50.87 8.07
CA LYS A 170 -14.18 51.07 9.48
C LYS A 170 -13.19 50.52 10.52
N LYS A 171 -12.78 51.41 11.43
CA LYS A 171 -11.97 51.17 12.62
C LYS A 171 -12.74 50.35 13.68
N ALA A 172 -12.08 49.39 14.32
CA ALA A 172 -12.42 48.94 15.68
C ALA A 172 -11.17 48.49 16.46
N SER A 173 -11.20 48.74 17.78
CA SER A 173 -10.04 48.90 18.68
C SER A 173 -9.12 47.68 18.91
N ALA A 174 -7.82 47.95 19.05
CA ALA A 174 -6.74 46.97 19.18
C ALA A 174 -6.77 46.09 20.46
N LYS A 175 -7.42 46.51 21.55
CA LYS A 175 -7.42 45.76 22.83
C LYS A 175 -8.31 44.50 22.83
N ALA A 176 -9.35 44.45 21.99
CA ALA A 176 -10.19 43.26 21.84
C ALA A 176 -9.53 42.17 20.98
N SER A 177 -8.59 42.55 20.10
CA SER A 177 -7.95 41.64 19.15
C SER A 177 -6.93 40.68 19.82
N ALA A 178 -6.18 41.16 20.82
CA ALA A 178 -5.14 40.38 21.49
C ALA A 178 -5.73 39.23 22.33
N LYS A 179 -6.77 39.52 23.14
CA LYS A 179 -7.47 38.52 23.97
C LYS A 179 -8.25 37.49 23.13
N ARG A 180 -8.67 37.88 21.91
CA ARG A 180 -9.36 36.99 20.95
C ARG A 180 -8.39 36.10 20.18
N LYS A 181 -7.16 36.57 19.94
CA LYS A 181 -6.08 35.78 19.31
C LYS A 181 -5.58 34.66 20.23
N GLU A 182 -5.37 34.96 21.50
CA GLU A 182 -4.92 33.99 22.52
C GLU A 182 -5.96 32.87 22.76
N LYS A 183 -7.26 33.21 22.83
CA LYS A 183 -8.35 32.22 22.93
C LYS A 183 -8.48 31.35 21.66
N ARG A 184 -8.19 31.90 20.48
CA ARG A 184 -8.22 31.17 19.18
C ARG A 184 -7.05 30.20 19.05
N GLU A 185 -5.90 30.56 19.58
CA GLU A 185 -4.71 29.71 19.62
C GLU A 185 -4.87 28.53 20.60
N GLN A 186 -5.40 28.79 21.80
CA GLN A 186 -5.77 27.73 22.76
C GLN A 186 -6.82 26.77 22.18
N GLN A 187 -7.85 27.27 21.48
CA GLN A 187 -8.84 26.41 20.82
C GLN A 187 -8.28 25.61 19.64
N ARG A 188 -7.25 26.14 18.94
CA ARG A 188 -6.58 25.42 17.85
C ARG A 188 -5.75 24.27 18.41
N LEU A 189 -4.99 24.52 19.48
CA LEU A 189 -4.18 23.52 20.16
C LEU A 189 -5.05 22.39 20.74
N GLN A 190 -6.17 22.75 21.39
CA GLN A 190 -7.12 21.76 21.92
C GLN A 190 -7.71 20.87 20.81
N LYS A 191 -8.13 21.45 19.67
CA LYS A 191 -8.69 20.67 18.56
C LYS A 191 -7.67 19.77 17.87
N GLU A 192 -6.41 20.18 17.83
CA GLU A 192 -5.33 19.32 17.29
C GLU A 192 -5.06 18.13 18.21
N LEU A 193 -5.09 18.35 19.52
CA LEU A 193 -5.00 17.28 20.51
C LEU A 193 -6.20 16.33 20.40
N ASP A 194 -7.43 16.85 20.31
CA ASP A 194 -8.64 16.04 20.15
C ASP A 194 -8.61 15.22 18.84
N GLN A 195 -8.07 15.80 17.75
CA GLN A 195 -7.95 15.11 16.46
C GLN A 195 -6.91 13.98 16.51
N ARG A 196 -5.73 14.24 17.10
CA ARG A 196 -4.72 13.19 17.31
C ARG A 196 -5.27 12.08 18.19
N GLU A 197 -6.01 12.43 19.24
CA GLU A 197 -6.64 11.43 20.12
C GLU A 197 -7.68 10.59 19.36
N LEU A 198 -8.45 11.20 18.43
CA LEU A 198 -9.38 10.46 17.58
C LEU A 198 -8.67 9.54 16.58
N GLU A 199 -7.62 10.03 15.92
CA GLU A 199 -6.80 9.24 14.98
C GLU A 199 -6.12 8.07 15.69
N GLU A 200 -5.58 8.29 16.90
CA GLU A 200 -5.03 7.25 17.76
C GLU A 200 -6.11 6.24 18.18
N LYS A 201 -7.31 6.68 18.53
CA LYS A 201 -8.44 5.78 18.84
C LYS A 201 -8.86 4.93 17.64
N VAL A 202 -8.93 5.53 16.44
CA VAL A 202 -9.26 4.81 15.20
C VAL A 202 -8.17 3.80 14.89
N GLN A 203 -6.90 4.19 14.90
CA GLN A 203 -5.77 3.28 14.69
C GLN A 203 -5.74 2.16 15.73
N ALA A 204 -5.98 2.47 17.01
CA ALA A 204 -6.05 1.47 18.08
C ALA A 204 -7.22 0.49 17.86
N SER A 205 -8.38 0.97 17.38
CA SER A 205 -9.52 0.10 17.05
C SER A 205 -9.22 -0.82 15.86
N MET A 206 -8.59 -0.30 14.80
CA MET A 206 -8.17 -1.08 13.64
C MET A 206 -7.11 -2.13 14.02
N GLN A 207 -6.14 -1.76 14.85
CA GLN A 207 -5.13 -2.69 15.36
C GLN A 207 -5.77 -3.79 16.22
N LYS A 208 -6.73 -3.46 17.09
CA LYS A 208 -7.47 -4.45 17.88
C LYS A 208 -8.27 -5.40 17.00
N GLN A 209 -8.91 -4.89 15.95
CA GLN A 209 -9.66 -5.72 15.01
C GLN A 209 -8.72 -6.64 14.22
N LYS A 210 -7.62 -6.11 13.67
CA LYS A 210 -6.60 -6.92 13.00
C LYS A 210 -6.02 -7.99 13.92
N GLN A 211 -5.68 -7.66 15.17
CA GLN A 211 -5.22 -8.64 16.15
C GLN A 211 -6.27 -9.74 16.40
N LYS A 212 -7.56 -9.39 16.43
CA LYS A 212 -8.64 -10.38 16.59
C LYS A 212 -8.75 -11.30 15.37
N GLU A 213 -8.62 -10.75 14.17
CA GLU A 213 -8.62 -11.51 12.91
C GLU A 213 -7.39 -12.43 12.81
N ASP A 214 -6.20 -11.90 13.10
CA ASP A 214 -4.94 -12.64 13.13
C ASP A 214 -4.98 -13.77 14.17
N THR A 215 -5.55 -13.50 15.35
CA THR A 215 -5.76 -14.51 16.40
C THR A 215 -6.73 -15.60 15.93
N ARG A 216 -7.84 -15.22 15.27
CA ARG A 216 -8.80 -16.17 14.70
C ARG A 216 -8.18 -17.01 13.59
N ALA A 217 -7.26 -16.44 12.82
CA ALA A 217 -6.49 -17.13 11.79
C ALA A 217 -5.30 -17.95 12.35
N GLY A 218 -5.05 -17.90 13.67
CA GLY A 218 -3.95 -18.60 14.32
C GLY A 218 -2.56 -18.07 13.95
N LEU A 219 -2.50 -16.82 13.49
CA LEU A 219 -1.26 -16.19 13.05
C LEU A 219 -0.37 -15.80 14.23
N ASN A 220 0.92 -15.72 13.94
CA ASN A 220 1.94 -15.24 14.84
C ASN A 220 1.89 -13.71 14.94
N LEU A 221 1.34 -13.21 16.04
CA LEU A 221 1.20 -11.77 16.31
C LEU A 221 2.55 -11.04 16.51
N HIS A 222 3.64 -11.78 16.72
CA HIS A 222 4.98 -11.24 16.82
C HIS A 222 5.65 -11.06 15.46
N VAL A 223 5.01 -11.43 14.35
CA VAL A 223 5.51 -11.16 13.01
C VAL A 223 4.56 -10.21 12.30
N ARG A 224 5.09 -9.08 11.84
CA ARG A 224 4.31 -8.07 11.12
C ARG A 224 4.76 -8.01 9.67
N ALA A 225 3.83 -8.27 8.77
CA ALA A 225 3.97 -7.93 7.36
C ALA A 225 3.91 -6.42 7.16
N GLY A 226 4.68 -5.92 6.20
CA GLY A 226 4.48 -4.58 5.66
C GLY A 226 3.15 -4.48 4.91
N PHE A 227 2.73 -3.25 4.60
CA PHE A 227 1.55 -2.98 3.75
C PHE A 227 0.27 -3.67 4.27
N PRO A 228 -0.23 -3.27 5.46
CA PRO A 228 -1.42 -3.87 6.07
C PRO A 228 -2.65 -3.83 5.13
N ASP A 229 -2.71 -2.82 4.26
CA ASP A 229 -3.81 -2.57 3.32
C ASP A 229 -3.90 -3.54 2.14
N MET A 230 -2.91 -4.42 1.95
CA MET A 230 -2.99 -5.46 0.94
C MET A 230 -3.97 -6.54 1.44
N ASN A 231 -5.19 -6.56 0.90
CA ASN A 231 -6.27 -7.41 1.45
C ASN A 231 -6.28 -8.84 0.88
N ARG A 232 -5.73 -9.04 -0.33
CA ARG A 232 -5.71 -10.36 -0.97
C ARG A 232 -4.56 -11.21 -0.42
N ILE A 233 -4.91 -12.31 0.24
CA ILE A 233 -3.97 -13.38 0.59
C ILE A 233 -3.81 -14.32 -0.61
N SER A 234 -2.58 -14.55 -1.03
CA SER A 234 -2.20 -15.50 -2.08
C SER A 234 -1.59 -16.76 -1.46
N THR A 235 -2.00 -17.92 -1.94
CA THR A 235 -1.38 -19.20 -1.63
C THR A 235 -0.05 -19.35 -2.37
N ILE A 236 0.85 -20.21 -1.88
CA ILE A 236 2.10 -20.48 -2.60
C ILE A 236 1.83 -21.06 -3.98
N GLN A 237 0.80 -21.87 -4.14
CA GLN A 237 0.44 -22.44 -5.43
C GLN A 237 0.03 -21.37 -6.46
N GLU A 238 -0.75 -20.36 -6.05
CA GLU A 238 -1.10 -19.22 -6.90
C GLU A 238 0.14 -18.41 -7.30
N ILE A 239 1.08 -18.22 -6.36
CA ILE A 239 2.34 -17.52 -6.63
C ILE A 239 3.16 -18.34 -7.65
N VAL A 240 3.35 -19.63 -7.41
CA VAL A 240 4.15 -20.51 -8.27
C VAL A 240 3.55 -20.61 -9.67
N ARG A 241 2.23 -20.82 -9.76
CA ARG A 241 1.47 -21.04 -10.99
C ARG A 241 0.80 -19.76 -11.53
N ASN A 242 1.37 -18.60 -11.24
CA ASN A 242 0.80 -17.33 -11.66
C ASN A 242 0.58 -17.29 -13.19
N PRO A 243 -0.67 -17.12 -13.68
CA PRO A 243 -0.99 -17.17 -15.10
C PRO A 243 -0.34 -16.04 -15.89
N TYR A 244 -0.08 -14.88 -15.27
CA TYR A 244 0.60 -13.75 -15.90
C TYR A 244 2.05 -14.02 -16.29
N ARG A 245 2.61 -15.16 -15.87
CA ARG A 245 3.88 -15.65 -16.41
C ARG A 245 3.78 -16.12 -17.85
N HIS A 246 2.58 -16.41 -18.35
CA HIS A 246 2.38 -16.78 -19.75
C HIS A 246 1.89 -15.54 -20.51
N THR A 247 2.64 -15.16 -21.54
CA THR A 247 2.36 -14.04 -22.42
C THR A 247 2.58 -14.48 -23.87
N THR A 248 2.45 -13.54 -24.81
CA THR A 248 2.65 -13.77 -26.24
C THR A 248 3.79 -12.89 -26.74
N SER A 249 4.68 -13.43 -27.58
CA SER A 249 5.72 -12.65 -28.27
C SER A 249 5.12 -11.71 -29.32
N GLU A 250 5.95 -10.82 -29.89
CA GLU A 250 5.54 -9.97 -31.02
C GLU A 250 5.10 -10.78 -32.25
N GLU A 251 5.60 -12.01 -32.39
CA GLU A 251 5.24 -12.95 -33.47
C GLU A 251 3.98 -13.79 -33.17
N GLY A 252 3.32 -13.56 -32.04
CA GLY A 252 2.12 -14.31 -31.67
C GLY A 252 2.40 -15.66 -30.99
N LEU A 253 3.65 -15.98 -30.65
CA LEU A 253 4.03 -17.25 -30.04
C LEU A 253 3.87 -17.23 -28.51
N PRO A 254 3.40 -18.31 -27.87
CA PRO A 254 3.34 -18.40 -26.41
C PRO A 254 4.75 -18.32 -25.78
N VAL A 255 4.94 -17.39 -24.85
CA VAL A 255 6.18 -17.20 -24.10
C VAL A 255 5.90 -17.31 -22.60
N LYS A 256 6.75 -18.06 -21.90
CA LYS A 256 6.71 -18.14 -20.43
C LYS A 256 7.81 -17.27 -19.83
N LEU A 257 7.42 -16.18 -19.19
CA LEU A 257 8.32 -15.31 -18.44
C LEU A 257 8.95 -16.06 -17.25
N PRO A 258 10.24 -15.83 -16.97
CA PRO A 258 10.89 -16.41 -15.81
C PRO A 258 10.27 -15.90 -14.50
N PHE A 259 9.87 -14.62 -14.45
CA PHE A 259 9.21 -13.94 -13.33
C PHE A 259 8.39 -12.75 -13.84
N ILE A 260 7.54 -12.15 -13.00
CA ILE A 260 6.73 -10.95 -13.35
C ILE A 260 6.94 -9.76 -12.39
N ASN A 261 7.85 -9.89 -11.44
CA ASN A 261 8.23 -8.84 -10.47
C ASN A 261 7.02 -8.32 -9.67
N CYS A 262 6.29 -9.24 -9.05
CA CYS A 262 5.07 -8.96 -8.30
C CYS A 262 5.26 -9.14 -6.79
N LYS A 263 4.40 -8.49 -6.01
CA LYS A 263 4.33 -8.64 -4.55
C LYS A 263 3.06 -9.38 -4.15
N TYR A 264 3.19 -10.29 -3.20
CA TYR A 264 2.11 -11.15 -2.75
C TYR A 264 2.03 -11.13 -1.23
N LYS A 265 0.85 -10.95 -0.66
CA LYS A 265 0.65 -11.18 0.78
C LYS A 265 0.26 -12.64 0.98
N SER A 266 0.90 -13.33 1.92
CA SER A 266 0.66 -14.76 2.14
C SER A 266 0.76 -15.15 3.61
N HIS A 267 0.08 -16.23 3.98
CA HIS A 267 0.15 -16.86 5.30
C HIS A 267 0.95 -18.16 5.16
N MET A 268 2.10 -18.25 5.83
CA MET A 268 3.05 -19.34 5.59
C MET A 268 3.69 -19.87 6.86
N ARG A 269 4.37 -21.03 6.73
CA ARG A 269 5.22 -21.62 7.75
C ARG A 269 6.61 -21.90 7.18
N VAL A 270 7.64 -21.76 8.02
CA VAL A 270 9.00 -22.21 7.70
C VAL A 270 9.11 -23.70 7.94
N VAL A 271 9.60 -24.45 6.97
CA VAL A 271 9.77 -25.92 7.04
C VAL A 271 11.22 -26.37 6.89
N ASP A 272 12.09 -25.50 6.38
CA ASP A 272 13.53 -25.71 6.44
C ASP A 272 14.28 -24.36 6.31
N MET A 273 15.58 -24.38 6.58
CA MET A 273 16.46 -23.24 6.40
C MET A 273 17.85 -23.65 5.88
N TRP A 274 18.51 -22.68 5.26
CA TRP A 274 19.87 -22.77 4.75
C TRP A 274 20.65 -21.47 5.02
N PRO A 275 21.94 -21.48 5.37
CA PRO A 275 22.78 -22.66 5.64
C PRO A 275 22.29 -23.50 6.82
N ALA A 276 22.77 -24.74 6.96
CA ALA A 276 22.29 -25.63 8.01
C ALA A 276 22.69 -25.23 9.44
N THR A 277 23.50 -24.17 9.61
CA THR A 277 23.98 -23.70 10.92
C THR A 277 23.65 -22.20 11.05
N LEU A 278 23.06 -21.81 12.19
CA LEU A 278 22.71 -20.40 12.42
C LEU A 278 23.93 -19.47 12.42
N SER A 279 25.09 -19.93 12.87
CA SER A 279 26.32 -19.15 12.86
C SER A 279 26.88 -18.87 11.45
N ASP A 280 26.34 -19.54 10.43
CA ASP A 280 26.67 -19.32 9.02
C ASP A 280 25.65 -18.40 8.30
N PHE A 281 24.60 -17.92 8.97
CA PHE A 281 23.62 -16.99 8.39
C PHE A 281 24.23 -15.62 8.08
N ALA A 282 25.35 -15.27 8.71
CA ALA A 282 26.11 -14.06 8.45
C ALA A 282 27.48 -14.41 7.86
N GLN A 283 27.78 -13.84 6.70
CA GLN A 283 29.02 -14.11 5.95
C GLN A 283 29.88 -12.86 5.87
N SER A 284 31.19 -13.03 5.91
CA SER A 284 32.14 -11.92 5.79
C SER A 284 32.26 -11.49 4.32
N LYS A 285 32.08 -10.21 4.02
CA LYS A 285 32.33 -9.66 2.67
C LYS A 285 33.79 -9.79 2.22
N GLY A 286 34.70 -9.98 3.17
CA GLY A 286 36.11 -10.24 2.91
C GLY A 286 36.43 -11.70 2.55
N ASP A 287 35.48 -12.63 2.72
CA ASP A 287 35.69 -14.05 2.37
C ASP A 287 35.56 -14.24 0.85
N PRO A 288 36.64 -14.63 0.13
CA PRO A 288 36.59 -14.84 -1.31
C PRO A 288 35.62 -15.95 -1.75
N LYS A 289 35.27 -16.90 -0.87
CA LYS A 289 34.28 -17.94 -1.16
C LYS A 289 32.86 -17.38 -1.25
N PHE A 290 32.58 -16.34 -0.46
CA PHE A 290 31.29 -15.68 -0.41
C PHE A 290 31.23 -14.49 -1.39
N ASN A 291 32.28 -13.68 -1.42
CA ASN A 291 32.42 -12.53 -2.30
C ASN A 291 33.59 -12.75 -3.28
N PRO A 292 33.37 -13.42 -4.42
CA PRO A 292 34.43 -13.69 -5.39
C PRO A 292 35.02 -12.41 -6.01
N ASN A 293 34.28 -11.31 -5.99
CA ASN A 293 34.69 -10.00 -6.48
C ASN A 293 35.23 -9.08 -5.37
N VAL A 294 35.67 -9.65 -4.24
CA VAL A 294 36.23 -8.88 -3.12
C VAL A 294 37.41 -8.01 -3.58
N SER A 295 37.36 -6.71 -3.28
CA SER A 295 38.44 -5.80 -3.63
C SER A 295 39.65 -5.99 -2.71
N ASP A 296 40.85 -5.66 -3.18
CA ASP A 296 42.03 -5.68 -2.30
C ASP A 296 41.96 -4.64 -1.18
N LYS A 297 41.07 -3.63 -1.30
CA LYS A 297 40.75 -2.73 -0.20
C LYS A 297 39.92 -3.45 0.86
N ASP A 298 38.85 -4.14 0.47
CA ASP A 298 38.00 -4.91 1.38
C ASP A 298 38.75 -6.06 2.08
N ARG A 299 39.77 -6.62 1.41
CA ARG A 299 40.68 -7.60 2.01
C ARG A 299 41.62 -7.00 3.07
N ARG A 300 42.12 -5.78 2.85
CA ARG A 300 43.14 -5.12 3.68
C ARG A 300 42.59 -4.29 4.84
N ASP A 301 41.40 -3.72 4.68
CA ASP A 301 40.83 -2.75 5.64
C ASP A 301 40.40 -3.38 6.97
N GLY A 302 40.50 -4.71 7.14
CA GLY A 302 40.12 -5.40 8.37
C GLY A 302 38.65 -5.22 8.78
N SER A 303 37.85 -4.47 8.00
CA SER A 303 36.43 -4.32 8.19
C SER A 303 35.83 -5.65 7.81
N HIS A 304 35.74 -6.54 8.78
CA HIS A 304 34.93 -7.74 8.73
C HIS A 304 33.47 -7.31 8.65
N ARG A 305 33.09 -6.69 7.53
CA ARG A 305 31.73 -6.29 7.27
C ARG A 305 30.99 -7.58 6.98
N TYR A 306 30.13 -7.97 7.90
CA TYR A 306 29.27 -9.12 7.73
C TYR A 306 28.01 -8.69 7.00
N GLU A 307 27.49 -9.59 6.18
CA GLU A 307 26.17 -9.46 5.57
C GLU A 307 25.36 -10.70 5.87
N TRP A 308 24.06 -10.52 6.09
CA TRP A 308 23.15 -11.64 6.16
C TRP A 308 23.04 -12.31 4.78
N ASN A 309 23.10 -13.63 4.79
CA ASN A 309 22.89 -14.49 3.64
C ASN A 309 22.35 -15.83 4.10
N PHE A 310 21.03 -15.95 4.14
CA PHE A 310 20.35 -17.20 4.46
C PHE A 310 19.07 -17.31 3.64
N ALA A 311 18.48 -18.49 3.64
CA ALA A 311 17.25 -18.78 2.94
C ALA A 311 16.32 -19.62 3.81
N LEU A 312 15.03 -19.36 3.69
CA LEU A 312 13.97 -20.09 4.38
C LEU A 312 13.12 -20.81 3.35
N LEU A 313 12.96 -22.12 3.50
CA LEU A 313 11.99 -22.87 2.73
C LEU A 313 10.64 -22.78 3.43
N VAL A 314 9.63 -22.32 2.70
CA VAL A 314 8.29 -22.08 3.25
C VAL A 314 7.21 -22.84 2.50
N GLU A 315 6.13 -23.16 3.21
CA GLU A 315 4.91 -23.73 2.66
C GLU A 315 3.66 -22.98 3.16
N ASP A 316 2.52 -23.23 2.53
CA ASP A 316 1.27 -22.54 2.84
C ASP A 316 0.73 -22.95 4.22
N ALA A 317 0.22 -21.97 4.98
CA ALA A 317 -0.27 -22.21 6.34
C ALA A 317 -1.56 -23.04 6.41
N LYS A 318 -2.44 -22.95 5.41
CA LYS A 318 -3.72 -23.67 5.39
C LYS A 318 -3.65 -24.96 4.59
N SER A 319 -2.78 -25.00 3.58
CA SER A 319 -2.59 -26.15 2.70
C SER A 319 -1.13 -26.60 2.72
N PRO A 320 -0.71 -27.37 3.73
CA PRO A 320 0.67 -27.87 3.82
C PRO A 320 1.09 -28.61 2.54
N ALA A 321 2.37 -28.51 2.19
CA ALA A 321 2.88 -29.02 0.92
C ALA A 321 2.88 -30.55 0.89
N LYS A 322 2.31 -31.11 -0.17
CA LYS A 322 2.33 -32.54 -0.50
C LYS A 322 3.52 -32.90 -1.39
N SER A 323 4.11 -31.91 -2.06
CA SER A 323 5.28 -32.08 -2.92
C SER A 323 6.23 -30.90 -2.80
N ALA A 324 7.45 -31.05 -3.32
CA ALA A 324 8.45 -29.98 -3.33
C ALA A 324 7.99 -28.73 -4.12
N ASP A 325 7.14 -28.90 -5.13
CA ASP A 325 6.64 -27.81 -5.99
C ASP A 325 5.61 -26.90 -5.31
N GLU A 326 5.16 -27.28 -4.11
CA GLU A 326 4.24 -26.50 -3.26
C GLU A 326 5.00 -25.69 -2.20
N ARG A 327 6.33 -25.64 -2.30
CA ARG A 327 7.22 -24.87 -1.44
C ARG A 327 7.98 -23.83 -2.24
N ILE A 328 8.32 -22.71 -1.61
CA ILE A 328 9.20 -21.70 -2.20
C ILE A 328 10.32 -21.35 -1.24
N THR A 329 11.47 -20.96 -1.81
CA THR A 329 12.62 -20.50 -1.05
C THR A 329 12.61 -18.98 -0.99
N LEU A 330 12.53 -18.44 0.22
CA LEU A 330 12.72 -17.02 0.50
C LEU A 330 14.20 -16.75 0.80
N THR A 331 14.87 -16.00 -0.06
CA THR A 331 16.27 -15.62 0.10
C THR A 331 16.37 -14.30 0.86
N PHE A 332 17.24 -14.24 1.87
CA PHE A 332 17.46 -13.06 2.70
C PHE A 332 18.88 -12.55 2.49
N GLY A 333 18.99 -11.43 1.76
CA GLY A 333 20.18 -10.60 1.74
C GLY A 333 20.22 -9.66 2.96
N ASN A 334 21.27 -8.83 3.02
CA ASN A 334 21.52 -8.00 4.19
C ASN A 334 20.34 -7.09 4.58
N LEU A 335 19.74 -6.39 3.62
CA LEU A 335 18.65 -5.45 3.88
C LEU A 335 17.38 -6.15 4.34
N GLN A 336 16.98 -7.23 3.66
CA GLN A 336 15.78 -7.99 4.00
C GLN A 336 15.91 -8.64 5.38
N ALA A 337 17.07 -9.21 5.69
CA ALA A 337 17.35 -9.78 7.00
C ALA A 337 17.43 -8.72 8.11
N GLN A 338 18.09 -7.58 7.88
CA GLN A 338 18.10 -6.46 8.84
C GLN A 338 16.68 -5.98 9.13
N ASN A 339 15.82 -5.93 8.11
CA ASN A 339 14.44 -5.55 8.31
C ASN A 339 13.62 -6.62 9.07
N LEU A 340 13.84 -7.90 8.75
CA LEU A 340 13.19 -9.01 9.43
C LEU A 340 13.59 -9.10 10.91
N LEU A 341 14.89 -9.11 11.17
CA LEU A 341 15.46 -9.40 12.48
C LEU A 341 15.59 -8.16 13.36
N LYS A 342 15.68 -6.96 12.76
CA LYS A 342 16.12 -5.73 13.43
C LYS A 342 17.49 -5.89 14.10
N MET A 343 18.39 -6.57 13.38
CA MET A 343 19.76 -6.85 13.80
C MET A 343 20.73 -6.60 12.65
N ASP A 344 21.90 -6.04 12.98
CA ASP A 344 23.02 -5.96 12.05
C ASP A 344 23.81 -7.25 12.03
N ALA A 345 24.19 -7.69 10.82
CA ALA A 345 25.03 -8.86 10.64
C ALA A 345 26.39 -8.69 11.33
N CYS A 346 26.90 -9.76 11.92
CA CYS A 346 28.17 -9.80 12.61
C CYS A 346 28.81 -11.19 12.54
N ASN A 347 30.00 -11.34 13.11
CA ASN A 347 30.62 -12.66 13.25
C ASN A 347 29.92 -13.50 14.32
N LEU A 348 28.87 -14.23 13.94
CA LEU A 348 28.11 -15.08 14.86
C LEU A 348 28.93 -16.25 15.44
N LYS A 349 30.05 -16.63 14.81
CA LYS A 349 30.96 -17.67 15.33
C LYS A 349 31.79 -17.16 16.52
N ARG A 350 31.99 -15.85 16.62
CA ARG A 350 32.71 -15.20 17.74
C ARG A 350 31.76 -14.58 18.76
N ASP A 351 30.69 -13.95 18.29
CA ASP A 351 29.71 -13.26 19.14
C ASP A 351 28.57 -14.21 19.54
N ARG A 352 28.78 -14.92 20.66
CA ARG A 352 27.79 -15.86 21.21
C ARG A 352 26.51 -15.16 21.68
N THR A 353 26.61 -13.91 22.11
CA THR A 353 25.46 -13.13 22.60
C THR A 353 24.52 -12.83 21.43
N LYS A 354 25.06 -12.32 20.32
CA LYS A 354 24.24 -12.07 19.12
C LYS A 354 23.74 -13.35 18.45
N LEU A 355 24.49 -14.45 18.54
CA LEU A 355 24.00 -15.75 18.06
C LEU A 355 22.78 -16.21 18.86
N LYS A 356 22.80 -16.05 20.19
CA LYS A 356 21.64 -16.37 21.04
C LYS A 356 20.44 -15.46 20.75
N GLU A 357 20.68 -14.16 20.57
CA GLU A 357 19.63 -13.21 20.18
C GLU A 357 18.99 -13.59 18.83
N LEU A 358 19.81 -14.03 17.86
CA LEU A 358 19.34 -14.52 16.57
C LEU A 358 18.48 -15.77 16.73
N GLU A 359 18.92 -16.72 17.56
CA GLU A 359 18.19 -17.95 17.87
C GLU A 359 16.81 -17.63 18.49
N GLU A 360 16.77 -16.76 19.50
CA GLU A 360 15.53 -16.32 20.15
C GLU A 360 14.56 -15.64 19.16
N LYS A 361 15.07 -14.76 18.28
CA LYS A 361 14.26 -14.12 17.25
C LYS A 361 13.73 -15.10 16.22
N LEU A 362 14.56 -16.02 15.74
CA LEU A 362 14.13 -16.98 14.74
C LEU A 362 13.21 -18.05 15.32
N PHE A 363 13.33 -18.36 16.61
CA PHE A 363 12.36 -19.19 17.34
C PHE A 363 10.95 -18.58 17.29
N ILE A 364 10.82 -17.24 17.32
CA ILE A 364 9.53 -16.59 17.10
C ILE A 364 8.97 -16.97 15.72
N LEU A 365 9.81 -16.98 14.68
CA LEU A 365 9.39 -17.25 13.30
C LEU A 365 9.04 -18.72 13.05
N TRP A 366 9.85 -19.66 13.57
CA TRP A 366 9.79 -21.08 13.20
C TRP A 366 9.66 -22.05 14.38
N GLY A 367 9.41 -21.57 15.59
CA GLY A 367 9.24 -22.42 16.79
C GLY A 367 10.41 -23.39 16.99
N ASN A 368 10.09 -24.66 17.22
CA ASN A 368 11.08 -25.72 17.47
C ASN A 368 11.72 -26.32 16.20
N LEU A 369 11.67 -25.63 15.05
CA LEU A 369 12.19 -26.15 13.78
C LEU A 369 13.68 -26.51 13.86
N TRP A 370 14.47 -25.65 14.52
CA TRP A 370 15.90 -25.83 14.65
C TRP A 370 16.23 -27.08 15.47
N GLU A 371 15.63 -27.22 16.64
CA GLU A 371 15.79 -28.34 17.55
C GLU A 371 15.37 -29.66 16.89
N ARG A 372 14.28 -29.64 16.11
CA ARG A 372 13.84 -30.80 15.33
C ARG A 372 14.81 -31.15 14.23
N LYS A 373 15.35 -30.17 13.50
CA LYS A 373 16.34 -30.43 12.46
C LYS A 373 17.62 -31.04 13.04
N VAL A 374 18.08 -30.56 14.20
CA VAL A 374 19.25 -31.09 14.89
C VAL A 374 18.98 -32.52 15.38
N ALA A 375 17.86 -32.75 16.08
CA ALA A 375 17.52 -34.07 16.61
C ALA A 375 17.41 -35.14 15.50
N LEU A 376 16.69 -34.84 14.41
CA LEU A 376 16.59 -35.75 13.26
C LEU A 376 17.97 -36.03 12.64
N TRP A 377 18.82 -35.02 12.53
CA TRP A 377 20.17 -35.22 12.00
C TRP A 377 21.06 -36.07 12.92
N GLU A 378 20.87 -36.00 14.23
CA GLU A 378 21.61 -36.79 15.21
C GLU A 378 21.10 -38.23 15.33
N GLU A 379 19.79 -38.44 15.27
CA GLU A 379 19.14 -39.75 15.41
C GLU A 379 19.34 -40.65 14.18
N ASP A 380 19.05 -40.14 12.97
CA ASP A 380 19.00 -40.96 11.76
C ASP A 380 19.62 -40.29 10.51
N ARG A 381 20.29 -39.14 10.67
CA ARG A 381 20.83 -38.32 9.56
C ARG A 381 19.75 -37.85 8.57
N THR A 382 18.49 -37.78 9.00
CA THR A 382 17.40 -37.23 8.19
C THR A 382 17.59 -35.74 7.98
N LYS A 383 17.39 -35.30 6.73
CA LYS A 383 17.36 -33.89 6.35
C LYS A 383 15.92 -33.44 6.19
N LEU A 384 15.64 -32.23 6.66
CA LEU A 384 14.42 -31.51 6.33
C LEU A 384 14.45 -31.02 4.86
N PRO A 385 13.30 -30.68 4.28
CA PRO A 385 11.95 -30.85 4.83
C PRO A 385 11.43 -32.28 4.67
N LEU A 386 10.71 -32.79 5.67
CA LEU A 386 9.88 -34.00 5.54
C LEU A 386 8.49 -33.64 4.95
N PRO A 387 7.69 -34.62 4.50
CA PRO A 387 6.27 -34.42 4.25
C PRO A 387 5.57 -33.81 5.48
N SER A 388 4.64 -32.87 5.29
CA SER A 388 4.07 -32.10 6.41
C SER A 388 3.22 -32.93 7.37
N ASP A 389 2.80 -34.13 6.97
CA ASP A 389 2.07 -35.12 7.77
C ASP A 389 3.00 -36.14 8.46
N ASP A 390 4.33 -36.04 8.28
CA ASP A 390 5.28 -36.94 8.93
C ASP A 390 5.25 -36.76 10.46
N PRO A 391 4.91 -37.81 11.24
CA PRO A 391 4.75 -37.72 12.69
C PRO A 391 6.05 -37.41 13.44
N ARG A 392 7.21 -37.49 12.78
CA ARG A 392 8.52 -37.12 13.36
C ARG A 392 8.75 -35.62 13.38
N LEU A 393 8.09 -34.85 12.49
CA LEU A 393 8.26 -33.40 12.40
C LEU A 393 7.89 -32.70 13.70
N GLN A 394 6.66 -32.95 14.20
CA GLN A 394 6.10 -32.34 15.42
C GLN A 394 6.48 -30.85 15.59
N LEU A 395 6.35 -30.09 14.50
CA LEU A 395 6.68 -28.67 14.45
C LEU A 395 5.64 -27.88 15.25
N ARG A 396 6.12 -26.93 16.05
CA ARG A 396 5.34 -26.03 16.91
C ARG A 396 5.47 -24.58 16.44
N ASN A 397 5.58 -24.38 15.12
CA ASN A 397 5.64 -23.07 14.52
C ASN A 397 4.24 -22.53 14.22
N LYS A 398 4.00 -21.27 14.60
CA LYS A 398 2.77 -20.58 14.21
C LYS A 398 2.92 -20.03 12.79
N PRO A 399 1.89 -20.14 11.95
CA PRO A 399 1.82 -19.39 10.71
C PRO A 399 2.13 -17.91 10.92
N PHE A 400 2.76 -17.27 9.96
CA PHE A 400 2.92 -15.82 9.97
C PHE A 400 2.47 -15.22 8.65
N GLU A 401 2.03 -13.97 8.73
CA GLU A 401 1.72 -13.15 7.57
C GLU A 401 3.00 -12.45 7.10
N CYS A 402 3.27 -12.50 5.79
CA CYS A 402 4.35 -11.74 5.19
C CYS A 402 3.95 -11.23 3.81
N VAL A 403 4.68 -10.21 3.33
CA VAL A 403 4.66 -9.84 1.92
C VAL A 403 5.88 -10.46 1.25
N ILE A 404 5.66 -11.28 0.25
CA ILE A 404 6.67 -11.84 -0.63
C ILE A 404 6.90 -10.86 -1.78
N GLU A 405 8.16 -10.57 -2.09
CA GLU A 405 8.56 -9.95 -3.36
C GLU A 405 9.18 -11.01 -4.27
N GLU A 406 8.71 -11.08 -5.51
CA GLU A 406 9.30 -11.87 -6.58
C GLU A 406 10.29 -10.99 -7.37
N TYR A 407 11.46 -11.53 -7.69
CA TYR A 407 12.45 -10.84 -8.51
C TYR A 407 13.25 -11.81 -9.37
N GLY A 408 13.98 -11.28 -10.35
CA GLY A 408 14.93 -12.03 -11.17
C GLY A 408 16.36 -11.84 -10.68
N GLU A 409 17.11 -12.93 -10.64
CA GLU A 409 18.56 -12.91 -10.44
C GLU A 409 19.26 -13.38 -11.74
N PRO A 410 20.19 -12.59 -12.31
CA PRO A 410 20.89 -12.98 -13.52
C PRO A 410 21.91 -14.09 -13.23
N VAL A 411 21.96 -15.09 -14.09
CA VAL A 411 22.87 -16.23 -14.04
C VAL A 411 23.67 -16.26 -15.34
N GLY A 412 24.91 -15.77 -15.25
CA GLY A 412 25.82 -15.68 -16.39
C GLY A 412 25.89 -14.29 -17.01
N ARG A 413 26.49 -14.21 -18.21
CA ARG A 413 26.65 -12.98 -18.99
C ARG A 413 25.68 -13.01 -20.17
N GLY A 414 24.44 -12.58 -19.95
CA GLY A 414 23.45 -12.47 -21.02
C GLY A 414 22.15 -11.82 -20.54
N GLY A 415 21.51 -11.04 -21.41
CA GLY A 415 20.22 -10.40 -21.14
C GLY A 415 19.00 -11.26 -21.47
N GLU A 416 19.20 -12.44 -22.07
CA GLU A 416 18.12 -13.34 -22.49
C GLU A 416 17.34 -13.90 -21.28
N PRO A 417 16.04 -14.21 -21.43
CA PRO A 417 15.19 -14.74 -20.36
C PRO A 417 15.72 -16.01 -19.68
N GLU A 418 16.47 -16.83 -20.41
CA GLU A 418 17.07 -18.10 -19.94
C GLU A 418 18.20 -17.88 -18.92
N TYR A 419 18.79 -16.69 -18.91
CA TYR A 419 19.83 -16.29 -17.95
C TYR A 419 19.25 -15.66 -16.69
N TRP A 420 17.95 -15.79 -16.42
CA TRP A 420 17.34 -15.26 -15.20
C TRP A 420 16.72 -16.37 -14.36
N ILE A 421 17.13 -16.46 -13.10
CA ILE A 421 16.49 -17.31 -12.10
C ILE A 421 15.44 -16.50 -11.35
N ARG A 422 14.25 -17.08 -11.26
CA ARG A 422 13.16 -16.58 -10.41
C ARG A 422 13.53 -16.76 -8.94
N ARG A 423 13.47 -15.67 -8.18
CA ARG A 423 13.73 -15.65 -6.74
C ARG A 423 12.58 -15.01 -5.97
N PHE A 424 12.54 -15.29 -4.69
CA PHE A 424 11.58 -14.70 -3.75
C PHE A 424 12.32 -14.20 -2.52
N SER A 425 11.86 -13.09 -1.97
CA SER A 425 12.27 -12.61 -0.65
C SER A 425 11.07 -12.04 0.09
N THR A 426 11.27 -11.59 1.33
CA THR A 426 10.24 -10.84 2.05
C THR A 426 10.41 -9.34 1.83
N PHE A 427 9.31 -8.65 1.61
CA PHE A 427 9.25 -7.20 1.55
C PHE A 427 8.66 -6.63 2.84
N ASN A 428 9.39 -5.75 3.52
CA ASN A 428 8.95 -5.05 4.73
C ASN A 428 8.36 -5.92 5.85
N THR A 429 8.78 -7.19 5.98
CA THR A 429 8.36 -8.07 7.08
C THR A 429 9.30 -7.92 8.27
N THR A 430 8.77 -7.94 9.50
CA THR A 430 9.53 -7.70 10.73
C THR A 430 9.08 -8.63 11.87
N ILE A 431 10.03 -9.18 12.60
CA ILE A 431 9.82 -9.84 13.89
C ILE A 431 9.84 -8.76 14.97
N MET A 432 8.72 -8.64 15.68
CA MET A 432 8.54 -7.73 16.81
C MET A 432 9.18 -8.37 18.05
N GLY A 433 10.08 -7.62 18.69
CA GLY A 433 10.72 -8.01 19.95
C GLY A 433 9.79 -7.94 21.14
#